data_AF-A0AAV8SVN5-F1
#
_entry.id   AF-A0AAV8SVN5-F1
#
_cell.length_a   1.000
_cell.length_b   1.000
_cell.length_c   1.000
_cell.angle_alpha   90.00
_cell.angle_beta   90.00
_cell.angle_gamma   90.00
#
_symmetry.space_group_name_H-M   'P 1'
#
loop_
_entity.id
_entity.type
_entity.pdbx_description
1 polymer ?
#
loop_
_entity_poly.entity_id
_entity_poly.type
_entity_poly.pdbx_seq_one_letter_code
_entity_poly.pdbx_strand_id
1 'polypeptide(L)'
;MKHFCFRLLSMAILVLLCSTCGYASTPRSHPQSDPSYLKLVSNATSFPSEENYDYIMVGGGTTGCPLVDTLSQSFRVLVLESGGVPHGNPNLMTQEGF
;
A
#
# COMPACT_ATOMS: atom_id res chain seq x y z
N MET A 1 -6.36 29.58 37.54
CA MET A 1 -5.69 28.25 37.67
C MET A 1 -6.63 27.06 37.44
N LYS A 2 -7.86 27.05 37.98
CA LYS A 2 -8.82 25.93 37.83
C LYS A 2 -9.25 25.66 36.37
N HIS A 3 -9.47 26.69 35.56
CA HIS A 3 -9.83 26.56 34.13
C HIS A 3 -8.71 25.99 33.25
N PHE A 4 -7.45 26.26 33.59
CA PHE A 4 -6.30 25.74 32.85
C PHE A 4 -6.14 24.24 33.09
N CYS A 5 -6.31 23.81 34.34
CA CYS A 5 -6.28 22.40 34.72
C CYS A 5 -7.43 21.61 34.06
N PHE A 6 -8.64 22.19 33.98
CA PHE A 6 -9.78 21.56 33.31
C PHE A 6 -9.55 21.36 31.81
N ARG A 7 -8.95 22.35 31.13
CA ARG A 7 -8.61 22.23 29.71
C ARG A 7 -7.50 21.21 29.46
N LEU A 8 -6.50 21.14 30.32
CA LEU A 8 -5.42 20.17 30.21
C LEU A 8 -5.92 18.73 30.44
N LEU A 9 -6.81 18.54 31.42
CA LEU A 9 -7.44 17.25 31.68
C LEU A 9 -8.33 16.78 30.51
N SER A 10 -9.08 17.71 29.90
CA SER A 10 -9.92 17.40 28.73
C SER A 10 -9.10 16.99 27.50
N MET A 11 -7.95 17.63 27.25
CA MET A 11 -7.06 17.25 26.15
C MET A 11 -6.40 15.89 26.39
N ALA A 12 -6.00 15.59 27.62
CA ALA A 12 -5.43 14.28 27.97
C ALA A 12 -6.44 13.14 27.77
N ILE A 13 -7.71 13.35 28.14
CA ILE A 13 -8.80 12.38 27.92
C ILE A 13 -9.07 12.18 26.43
N LEU A 14 -9.05 13.25 25.63
CA LEU A 14 -9.26 13.16 24.18
C LEU A 14 -8.15 12.33 23.49
N VAL A 15 -6.89 12.51 23.89
CA VAL A 15 -5.74 11.74 23.36
C VAL A 15 -5.83 10.26 23.75
N LEU A 16 -6.24 9.96 24.98
CA LEU A 16 -6.47 8.58 25.44
C LEU A 16 -7.62 7.88 24.69
N LEU A 17 -8.70 8.60 24.39
CA LEU A 17 -9.85 8.07 23.63
C LEU A 17 -9.55 7.89 22.14
N CYS A 18 -8.73 8.76 21.53
CA CYS A 18 -8.29 8.57 20.15
C CYS A 18 -7.34 7.38 19.98
N SER A 19 -6.56 7.03 21.02
CA SER A 19 -5.58 5.94 20.97
C SER A 19 -6.23 4.54 20.98
N THR A 20 -7.48 4.41 21.43
CA THR A 20 -8.19 3.11 21.45
C THR A 20 -8.94 2.80 20.16
N CYS A 21 -9.17 3.80 19.28
CA CYS A 21 -9.76 3.57 17.96
C CYS A 21 -8.76 3.07 16.89
N GLY A 22 -7.45 3.07 17.20
CA GLY A 22 -6.40 2.72 16.23
C GLY A 22 -6.07 1.22 16.09
N TYR A 23 -6.62 0.34 16.94
CA TYR A 23 -6.18 -1.07 17.02
C TYR A 23 -7.19 -2.10 16.51
N ALA A 24 -8.38 -1.68 16.04
CA ALA A 24 -9.41 -2.60 15.54
C ALA A 24 -9.51 -2.56 14.01
N SER A 25 -8.40 -2.75 13.30
CA SER A 25 -8.44 -3.16 11.90
C SER A 25 -8.64 -4.68 11.86
N THR A 26 -9.89 -5.12 11.96
CA THR A 26 -10.22 -6.50 11.60
C THR A 26 -9.93 -6.66 10.10
N PRO A 27 -9.16 -7.68 9.67
CA PRO A 27 -9.02 -7.96 8.25
C PRO A 27 -10.41 -8.37 7.76
N ARG A 28 -11.02 -7.49 6.96
CA ARG A 28 -12.33 -7.73 6.37
C ARG A 28 -12.15 -8.85 5.35
N SER A 29 -12.46 -10.07 5.74
CA SER A 29 -12.62 -11.22 4.84
C SER A 29 -13.86 -11.00 3.96
N HIS A 30 -13.77 -10.04 3.05
CA HIS A 30 -14.72 -9.92 1.96
C HIS A 30 -14.39 -11.03 0.95
N PRO A 31 -15.38 -11.62 0.26
CA PRO A 31 -15.10 -12.46 -0.92
C PRO A 31 -14.39 -11.57 -1.94
N GLN A 32 -13.06 -11.58 -1.93
CA GLN A 32 -12.26 -10.72 -2.77
C GLN A 32 -12.26 -11.32 -4.17
N SER A 33 -13.03 -10.70 -5.06
CA SER A 33 -12.69 -10.76 -6.47
C SER A 33 -11.23 -10.34 -6.65
N ASP A 34 -10.53 -10.99 -7.57
CA ASP A 34 -9.14 -10.67 -7.88
C ASP A 34 -9.02 -9.16 -8.18
N PRO A 35 -8.11 -8.44 -7.49
CA PRO A 35 -7.86 -7.04 -7.79
C PRO A 35 -7.62 -6.85 -9.29
N SER A 36 -8.24 -5.84 -9.89
CA SER A 36 -8.16 -5.58 -11.33
C SER A 36 -6.72 -5.43 -11.84
N TYR A 37 -5.82 -4.89 -11.02
CA TYR A 37 -4.41 -4.71 -11.36
C TYR A 37 -3.68 -6.04 -11.62
N LEU A 38 -4.16 -7.16 -11.05
CA LEU A 38 -3.52 -8.47 -11.25
C LEU A 38 -3.51 -8.92 -12.71
N LYS A 39 -4.46 -8.43 -13.52
CA LYS A 39 -4.50 -8.69 -14.96
C LYS A 39 -3.30 -8.09 -15.71
N LEU A 40 -2.59 -7.16 -15.08
CA LEU A 40 -1.43 -6.45 -15.64
C LEU A 40 -0.11 -6.99 -15.08
N VAL A 41 -0.15 -7.91 -14.10
CA VAL A 41 1.06 -8.48 -13.50
C VAL A 41 1.48 -9.71 -14.27
N SER A 42 2.76 -9.76 -14.65
CA SER A 42 3.38 -10.90 -15.32
C SER A 42 4.66 -11.30 -14.61
N ASN A 43 4.99 -12.60 -14.61
CA ASN A 43 6.26 -13.06 -14.06
C ASN A 43 7.40 -12.62 -15.00
N ALA A 44 8.49 -12.11 -14.42
CA ALA A 44 9.68 -11.69 -15.15
C ALA A 44 10.26 -12.80 -16.06
N THR A 45 10.15 -14.08 -15.68
CA THR A 45 10.63 -15.20 -16.51
C THR A 45 9.78 -15.44 -17.76
N SER A 46 8.53 -14.98 -17.75
CA SER A 46 7.59 -15.08 -18.88
C SER A 46 7.46 -13.78 -19.67
N PHE A 47 8.12 -12.71 -19.22
CA PHE A 47 8.09 -11.41 -19.86
C PHE A 47 8.98 -11.40 -21.11
N PRO A 48 8.63 -10.66 -22.18
CA PRO A 48 9.47 -10.54 -23.37
C PRO A 48 10.87 -10.01 -23.04
N SER A 49 11.88 -10.49 -23.76
CA SER A 49 13.27 -10.08 -23.56
C SER A 49 13.55 -8.63 -23.98
N GLU A 50 12.73 -8.08 -24.87
CA GLU A 50 12.84 -6.72 -25.37
C GLU A 50 11.45 -6.12 -25.55
N GLU A 51 11.18 -5.02 -24.87
CA GLU A 51 9.95 -4.25 -25.01
C GLU A 51 10.21 -2.77 -24.66
N ASN A 52 9.54 -1.86 -25.36
CA ASN A 52 9.75 -0.43 -25.21
C ASN A 52 8.72 0.19 -24.26
N TYR A 53 9.18 0.97 -23.29
CA TYR A 53 8.34 1.73 -22.37
C TYR A 53 8.83 3.17 -22.30
N ASP A 54 7.92 4.11 -22.05
CA ASP A 54 8.27 5.52 -21.87
C ASP A 54 8.99 5.73 -20.52
N TYR A 55 8.58 4.96 -19.51
CA TYR A 55 9.18 4.96 -18.18
C TYR A 55 9.34 3.54 -17.63
N ILE A 56 10.46 3.30 -16.95
CA ILE A 56 10.70 2.08 -16.18
C ILE A 56 10.86 2.48 -14.71
N MET A 57 10.01 1.93 -13.86
CA MET A 57 10.04 2.13 -12.41
C MET A 57 10.56 0.86 -11.73
N VAL A 58 11.64 0.98 -10.97
CA VAL A 58 12.21 -0.13 -10.20
C VAL A 58 11.64 -0.05 -8.77
N GLY A 59 10.80 -1.01 -8.42
CA GLY A 59 10.07 -1.10 -7.15
C GLY A 59 8.64 -0.54 -7.25
N GLY A 60 7.66 -1.42 -7.05
CA GLY A 60 6.23 -1.11 -6.96
C GLY A 60 5.75 -0.86 -5.52
N GLY A 61 6.65 -0.49 -4.60
CA GLY A 61 6.34 -0.25 -3.19
C GLY A 61 5.54 1.04 -2.93
N THR A 62 5.51 1.48 -1.67
CA THR A 62 4.70 2.61 -1.19
C THR A 62 4.90 3.90 -1.98
N THR A 63 6.13 4.19 -2.41
CA THR A 63 6.45 5.39 -3.19
C THR A 63 6.28 5.17 -4.70
N GLY A 64 6.45 3.95 -5.19
CA GLY A 64 6.38 3.62 -6.62
C GLY A 64 4.95 3.59 -7.15
N CYS A 65 4.02 2.98 -6.40
CA CYS A 65 2.61 2.85 -6.83
C CYS A 65 1.93 4.20 -7.16
N PRO A 66 1.98 5.23 -6.29
CA PRO A 66 1.34 6.52 -6.60
C PRO A 66 1.95 7.23 -7.82
N LEU A 67 3.26 7.05 -8.03
CA LEU A 67 3.96 7.61 -9.17
C LEU A 67 3.52 6.94 -10.48
N VAL A 68 3.45 5.61 -10.48
CA VAL A 68 2.99 4.81 -11.64
C VAL A 68 1.55 5.13 -11.99
N ASP A 69 0.68 5.26 -10.99
CA ASP A 69 -0.73 5.63 -11.19
C ASP A 69 -0.88 6.95 -11.94
N THR A 70 -0.03 7.93 -11.62
CA THR A 70 -0.03 9.23 -12.32
C THR A 70 0.51 9.10 -13.75
N LEU A 71 1.65 8.44 -13.95
CA LEU A 71 2.30 8.37 -15.27
C LEU A 71 1.52 7.50 -16.27
N SER A 72 0.89 6.42 -15.79
CA SER A 72 0.14 5.48 -16.63
C SER A 72 -1.08 6.09 -17.33
N GLN A 73 -1.50 7.30 -16.92
CA GLN A 73 -2.59 8.04 -17.57
C GLN A 73 -2.24 8.51 -18.99
N SER A 74 -0.95 8.62 -19.31
CA SER A 74 -0.51 9.16 -20.61
C SER A 74 0.70 8.43 -21.20
N PHE A 75 1.38 7.60 -20.41
CA PHE A 75 2.61 6.94 -20.81
C PHE A 75 2.53 5.44 -20.58
N ARG A 76 3.30 4.67 -21.36
CA ARG A 76 3.53 3.25 -21.10
C ARG A 76 4.59 3.11 -20.02
N VAL A 77 4.19 2.58 -18.87
CA VAL A 77 5.05 2.44 -17.70
C VAL A 77 5.25 0.96 -17.40
N LEU A 78 6.51 0.53 -17.27
CA LEU A 78 6.88 -0.79 -16.76
C LEU A 78 7.28 -0.67 -15.30
N VAL A 79 6.74 -1.55 -14.44
CA VAL A 79 7.15 -1.67 -13.04
C VAL A 79 7.88 -2.98 -12.84
N LEU A 80 9.09 -2.91 -12.30
CA LEU A 80 9.90 -4.08 -11.93
C LEU A 80 9.87 -4.23 -10.41
N GLU A 81 9.22 -5.26 -9.91
CA GLU A 81 9.13 -5.57 -8.48
C GLU A 81 9.89 -6.87 -8.18
N SER A 82 10.74 -6.85 -7.15
CA SER A 82 11.52 -8.03 -6.73
C SER A 82 10.70 -8.99 -5.87
N GLY A 83 9.66 -8.48 -5.21
CA GLY A 83 8.73 -9.26 -4.41
C GLY A 83 7.71 -10.04 -5.24
N GLY A 84 6.99 -10.95 -4.56
CA GLY A 84 5.87 -11.67 -5.15
C GLY A 84 4.56 -10.85 -5.16
N VAL A 85 3.55 -11.39 -5.84
CA VAL A 85 2.21 -10.82 -5.81
C VAL A 85 1.56 -11.07 -4.44
N PRO A 86 1.13 -10.04 -3.70
CA PRO A 86 0.58 -10.23 -2.35
C PRO A 86 -0.74 -11.02 -2.31
N HIS A 87 -1.44 -11.10 -3.44
CA HIS A 87 -2.71 -11.82 -3.53
C HIS A 87 -2.50 -13.31 -3.29
N GLY A 88 -3.06 -13.84 -2.19
CA GLY A 88 -2.92 -15.24 -1.79
C GLY A 88 -1.69 -15.54 -0.91
N ASN A 89 -0.79 -14.59 -0.67
CA ASN A 89 0.34 -14.77 0.25
C ASN A 89 0.45 -13.63 1.27
N PRO A 90 -0.16 -13.78 2.46
CA PRO A 90 -0.15 -12.74 3.48
C PRO A 90 1.25 -12.44 4.04
N ASN A 91 2.22 -13.35 3.89
CA ASN A 91 3.58 -13.13 4.37
C ASN A 91 4.29 -12.01 3.60
N LEU A 92 3.91 -11.77 2.34
CA LEU A 92 4.46 -10.68 1.51
C LEU A 92 3.96 -9.29 1.91
N MET A 93 2.97 -9.23 2.80
CA MET A 93 2.45 -7.97 3.36
C MET A 93 3.07 -7.64 4.72
N THR A 94 4.03 -8.45 5.20
CA THR A 94 4.70 -8.25 6.49
C THR A 94 6.00 -7.47 6.30
N GLN A 95 6.46 -6.79 7.36
CA GLN A 95 7.73 -6.06 7.40
C GLN A 95 8.94 -6.94 7.05
N GLU A 96 8.78 -8.26 7.19
CA GLU A 96 9.82 -9.27 6.97
C GLU A 96 9.80 -9.85 5.55
N GLY A 97 8.83 -9.43 4.73
CA GLY A 97 8.72 -9.80 3.32
C GLY A 97 9.62 -9.00 2.38
N PHE A 98 10.46 -8.10 2.93
CA PHE A 98 11.42 -7.25 2.23
C PHE A 98 12.76 -7.17 2.98
#